data_AF-A0A9D1Y0F5-F1
#
_entry.id   AF-A0A9D1Y0F5-F1
#
_cell.length_a   1.000
_cell.length_b   1.000
_cell.length_c   1.000
_cell.angle_alpha   90.00
_cell.angle_beta   90.00
_cell.angle_gamma   90.00
#
_symmetry.space_group_name_H-M   'P 1'
#
loop_
_entity.id
_entity.type
_entity.pdbx_description
1 polymer ?
#
loop_
_entity_poly.entity_id
_entity_poly.type
_entity_poly.pdbx_seq_one_letter_code
_entity_poly.pdbx_strand_id
1 'polypeptide(L)'
;MRKYAYLARLEELLAALPAQERQDALNYYEEYFDAAGSENEEQTAAELGDPAEVARNILEGEGVEPPTPAAAGPAAPPRGEAPAAPQPGSPAGESDAQAQTVPPQPPAAPQPPALGDPEHYPASGVTTATKERKSPRRLWLVFWLLVGLALIIQVSVLLLGLARPGTTAASMEVAESASAAESAPAVEEGPVPTAATAGLTPSGDVIYVGSLPVPGNGTLYVNMICGNVSFRIGPEAKAEVRSVDVSDAVQLKQTVGYGWVLTCDSTDPSTHVTIVLPANAYDRVEVDIEQSGAIELGNLQIKEICAATQSGMIQSGVLRTRALGVQTQDGNIWLEEVAGLTGYDTESVTLQAPLGTVTATLAAPRAQWHTTVQQAHGETWTEEEARETPARTLYASGGEGVNLTYGEG
;
A
#
# COMPACT_ATOMS: atom_id res chain seq x y z
N MET A 1 20.69 -7.23 -21.55
CA MET A 1 19.92 -6.12 -20.94
C MET A 1 19.12 -6.69 -19.78
N ARG A 2 18.83 -5.92 -18.73
CA ARG A 2 18.06 -6.37 -17.55
C ARG A 2 16.58 -6.00 -17.67
N LYS A 3 15.71 -6.58 -16.84
CA LYS A 3 14.24 -6.46 -16.91
C LYS A 3 13.78 -5.02 -17.18
N TYR A 4 14.15 -4.09 -16.31
CA TYR A 4 13.71 -2.70 -16.40
C TYR A 4 14.19 -1.99 -17.68
N ALA A 5 15.40 -2.30 -18.16
CA ALA A 5 15.91 -1.72 -19.40
C ALA A 5 15.19 -2.30 -20.64
N TYR A 6 14.82 -3.58 -20.59
CA TYR A 6 14.02 -4.23 -21.63
C TYR A 6 12.62 -3.62 -21.71
N LEU A 7 11.92 -3.55 -20.57
CA LEU A 7 10.55 -3.06 -20.49
C LEU A 7 10.44 -1.57 -20.83
N ALA A 8 11.39 -0.75 -20.37
CA ALA A 8 11.42 0.68 -20.75
C ALA A 8 11.60 0.87 -22.25
N ARG A 9 12.43 0.03 -22.90
CA ARG A 9 12.61 0.10 -24.35
C ARG A 9 11.37 -0.39 -25.11
N LEU A 10 10.75 -1.46 -24.62
CA LEU A 10 9.51 -2.00 -25.17
C LEU A 10 8.35 -0.98 -25.05
N GLU A 11 8.24 -0.28 -23.91
CA GLU A 11 7.24 0.76 -23.68
C GLU A 11 7.37 1.91 -24.70
N GLU A 12 8.59 2.38 -24.95
CA GLU A 12 8.86 3.43 -25.93
C GLU A 12 8.43 3.01 -27.34
N LEU A 13 8.69 1.75 -27.72
CA LEU A 13 8.36 1.21 -29.04
C LEU A 13 6.86 0.95 -29.22
N LEU A 14 6.15 0.64 -28.13
CA LEU A 14 4.70 0.45 -28.11
C LEU A 14 3.93 1.77 -27.93
N ALA A 15 4.59 2.93 -27.99
CA ALA A 15 3.94 4.23 -27.84
C ALA A 15 2.79 4.48 -28.83
N ALA A 16 2.78 3.78 -29.97
CA ALA A 16 1.72 3.83 -30.98
C ALA A 16 0.40 3.16 -30.54
N LEU A 17 0.42 2.28 -29.53
CA LEU A 17 -0.78 1.66 -28.97
C LEU A 17 -1.51 2.62 -28.01
N PRO A 18 -2.85 2.51 -27.91
CA PRO A 18 -3.63 3.05 -26.80
C PRO A 18 -3.00 2.70 -25.44
N ALA A 19 -3.10 3.62 -24.48
CA ALA A 19 -2.44 3.46 -23.18
C ALA A 19 -2.81 2.14 -22.47
N GLN A 20 -4.05 1.69 -22.61
CA GLN A 20 -4.51 0.43 -22.03
C GLN A 20 -3.84 -0.79 -22.69
N GLU A 21 -3.82 -0.85 -24.03
CA GLU A 21 -3.22 -1.97 -24.79
C GLU A 21 -1.69 -2.02 -24.62
N ARG A 22 -1.04 -0.85 -24.57
CA ARG A 22 0.38 -0.76 -24.23
C ARG A 22 0.65 -1.30 -22.83
N GLN A 23 -0.17 -0.93 -21.85
CA GLN A 23 -0.01 -1.38 -20.47
C GLN A 23 -0.26 -2.88 -20.33
N ASP A 24 -1.26 -3.42 -21.02
CA ASP A 24 -1.56 -4.85 -21.02
C ASP A 24 -0.40 -5.66 -21.63
N ALA A 25 0.19 -5.17 -22.72
CA ALA A 25 1.40 -5.76 -23.31
C ALA A 25 2.59 -5.71 -22.35
N LEU A 26 2.87 -4.57 -21.71
CA LEU A 26 3.98 -4.44 -20.76
C LEU A 26 3.81 -5.35 -19.54
N ASN A 27 2.59 -5.48 -19.02
CA ASN A 27 2.27 -6.37 -17.91
C ASN A 27 2.55 -7.84 -18.25
N TYR A 28 2.23 -8.27 -19.47
CA TYR A 28 2.53 -9.63 -19.93
C TYR A 28 4.04 -9.94 -19.89
N TYR A 29 4.88 -9.03 -20.37
CA TYR A 29 6.34 -9.22 -20.33
C TYR A 29 6.91 -9.04 -18.93
N GLU A 30 6.33 -8.16 -18.11
CA GLU A 30 6.71 -7.99 -16.71
C GLU A 30 6.51 -9.30 -15.91
N GLU A 31 5.34 -9.92 -16.05
CA GLU A 31 5.04 -11.23 -15.43
C GLU A 31 5.98 -12.33 -15.93
N TYR A 32 6.40 -12.27 -17.20
CA TYR A 32 7.36 -13.21 -17.77
C TYR A 32 8.75 -13.07 -17.13
N PHE A 33 9.23 -11.84 -16.91
CA PHE A 33 10.47 -11.58 -16.19
C PHE A 33 10.39 -11.94 -14.71
N ASP A 34 9.25 -11.71 -14.05
CA ASP A 34 9.05 -12.07 -12.64
C ASP A 34 9.00 -13.59 -12.43
N ALA A 35 8.40 -14.33 -13.37
CA ALA A 35 8.41 -15.79 -13.35
C ALA A 35 9.82 -16.38 -13.52
N ALA A 36 10.71 -15.69 -14.24
CA ALA A 36 12.11 -16.09 -14.39
C ALA A 36 12.98 -15.75 -13.16
N GLY A 37 12.56 -14.75 -12.37
CA GLY A 37 13.26 -14.27 -11.18
C GLY A 37 14.45 -13.37 -11.49
N SER A 38 14.85 -12.56 -10.51
CA SER A 38 15.86 -11.50 -10.66
C SER A 38 17.25 -12.00 -11.08
N GLU A 39 17.57 -13.28 -10.84
CA GLU A 39 18.85 -13.89 -11.20
C GLU A 39 18.94 -14.26 -12.69
N ASN A 40 17.81 -14.38 -13.39
CA ASN A 40 17.75 -14.83 -14.79
C ASN A 40 17.37 -13.73 -15.77
N GLU A 41 17.17 -12.48 -15.34
CA GLU A 41 16.67 -11.39 -16.20
C GLU A 41 17.48 -11.19 -17.49
N GLU A 42 18.81 -11.31 -17.43
CA GLU A 42 19.66 -11.15 -18.61
C GLU A 42 19.51 -12.30 -19.60
N GLN A 43 19.27 -13.51 -19.10
CA GLN A 43 18.99 -14.69 -19.91
C GLN A 43 17.58 -14.61 -20.50
N THR A 44 16.58 -14.23 -19.71
CA THR A 44 15.20 -14.01 -20.16
C THR A 44 15.13 -12.95 -21.26
N ALA A 45 15.87 -11.85 -21.10
CA ALA A 45 15.97 -10.82 -22.14
C ALA A 45 16.63 -11.34 -23.43
N ALA A 46 17.58 -12.27 -23.33
CA ALA A 46 18.19 -12.89 -24.50
C ALA A 46 17.24 -13.90 -25.19
N GLU A 47 16.43 -14.62 -24.42
CA GLU A 47 15.40 -15.55 -24.91
C GLU A 47 14.25 -14.82 -25.61
N LEU A 48 13.85 -13.66 -25.09
CA LEU A 48 12.83 -12.80 -25.70
C LEU A 48 13.33 -12.08 -26.97
N GLY A 49 14.64 -11.98 -27.16
CA GLY A 49 15.25 -11.30 -28.31
C GLY A 49 15.17 -9.76 -28.24
N ASP A 50 15.31 -9.10 -29.39
CA ASP A 50 15.31 -7.63 -29.44
C ASP A 50 13.91 -7.06 -29.12
N PRO A 51 13.76 -6.12 -28.15
CA PRO A 51 12.49 -5.48 -27.85
C PRO A 51 11.86 -4.77 -29.05
N ALA A 52 12.64 -4.34 -30.06
CA ALA A 52 12.11 -3.80 -31.31
C ALA A 52 11.35 -4.84 -32.15
N GLU A 53 11.84 -6.06 -32.19
CA GLU A 53 11.19 -7.18 -32.88
C GLU A 53 9.92 -7.60 -32.15
N VAL A 54 9.99 -7.64 -30.81
CA VAL A 54 8.83 -7.93 -29.96
C VAL A 54 7.76 -6.87 -30.11
N ALA A 55 8.12 -5.58 -30.04
CA ALA A 55 7.18 -4.49 -30.26
C ALA A 55 6.52 -4.55 -31.64
N ARG A 56 7.30 -4.87 -32.69
CA ARG A 56 6.76 -5.02 -34.04
C ARG A 56 5.71 -6.12 -34.12
N ASN A 57 5.98 -7.28 -33.52
CA ASN A 57 5.03 -8.40 -33.53
C ASN A 57 3.73 -8.07 -32.77
N ILE A 58 3.82 -7.30 -31.68
CA ILE A 58 2.65 -6.85 -30.91
C ILE A 58 1.82 -5.85 -31.72
N LEU A 59 2.47 -4.86 -32.33
CA LEU A 59 1.82 -3.85 -33.17
C LEU A 59 1.13 -4.50 -34.39
N GLU A 60 1.80 -5.44 -35.05
CA GLU A 60 1.23 -6.23 -36.16
C GLU A 60 0.03 -7.08 -35.71
N GLY A 61 0.07 -7.63 -34.49
CA GLY A 61 -1.03 -8.40 -33.89
C GLY A 61 -2.29 -7.57 -33.57
N GLU A 62 -2.10 -6.32 -33.16
CA GLU A 62 -3.18 -5.35 -32.89
C GLU A 62 -3.66 -4.60 -34.14
N GLY A 63 -3.11 -4.91 -35.32
CA GLY A 63 -3.47 -4.25 -36.59
C GLY A 63 -2.98 -2.81 -36.70
N VAL A 64 -1.99 -2.43 -35.89
CA VAL A 64 -1.34 -1.12 -35.90
C VAL A 64 -0.07 -1.22 -36.74
N GLU A 65 -0.04 -0.53 -37.88
CA GLU A 65 1.15 -0.56 -38.75
C GLU A 65 2.34 0.09 -38.01
N PRO A 66 3.49 -0.60 -37.87
CA PRO A 66 4.63 -0.05 -37.16
C PRO A 66 5.15 1.21 -37.86
N PRO A 67 5.66 2.22 -37.14
CA PRO A 67 6.24 3.39 -37.77
C PRO A 67 7.44 2.96 -38.62
N THR A 68 7.36 3.18 -39.93
CA THR A 68 8.49 2.98 -40.83
C THR A 68 9.66 3.85 -40.36
N PRO A 69 10.90 3.34 -40.26
CA PRO A 69 12.03 4.16 -39.82
C PRO A 69 12.39 5.17 -40.91
N ALA A 70 11.79 6.35 -40.86
CA ALA A 70 12.22 7.52 -41.61
C ALA A 70 13.35 8.20 -40.84
N ALA A 71 14.58 7.90 -41.29
CA ALA A 71 15.80 8.68 -41.21
C ALA A 71 15.85 9.84 -40.19
N ALA A 72 16.70 9.65 -39.19
CA ALA A 72 17.34 10.75 -38.46
C ALA A 72 18.05 11.71 -39.42
N GLY A 73 17.79 13.01 -39.26
CA GLY A 73 18.56 14.08 -39.86
C GLY A 73 18.13 15.45 -39.27
N PRO A 74 19.02 16.21 -38.62
CA PRO A 74 18.65 17.47 -37.98
C PRO A 74 18.46 18.59 -39.01
N ALA A 75 17.35 19.32 -38.87
CA ALA A 75 17.05 20.51 -39.67
C ALA A 75 17.90 21.72 -39.21
N ALA A 76 18.70 22.27 -40.13
CA ALA A 76 19.24 23.63 -40.07
C ALA A 76 18.48 24.53 -41.08
N PRO A 77 18.33 25.85 -40.84
CA PRO A 77 17.40 26.70 -41.59
C PRO A 77 18.00 27.23 -42.92
N PRO A 78 17.18 27.71 -43.87
CA PRO A 78 17.63 28.00 -45.23
C PRO A 78 18.16 29.43 -45.39
N ARG A 79 19.20 29.60 -46.22
CA ARG A 79 19.60 30.89 -46.80
C ARG A 79 20.08 30.70 -48.25
N GLY A 80 19.31 31.25 -49.19
CA GLY A 80 19.76 32.02 -50.37
C GLY A 80 20.59 31.34 -51.49
N GLU A 81 19.90 31.06 -52.60
CA GLU A 81 20.23 31.32 -54.03
C GLU A 81 21.66 31.26 -54.61
N ALA A 82 21.75 30.56 -55.77
CA ALA A 82 22.50 30.84 -57.02
C ALA A 82 23.39 29.67 -57.57
N PRO A 83 23.58 29.53 -58.91
CA PRO A 83 23.42 28.24 -59.61
C PRO A 83 24.62 27.69 -60.44
N ALA A 84 24.51 26.39 -60.78
CA ALA A 84 24.92 25.65 -62.00
C ALA A 84 26.37 25.69 -62.56
N ALA A 85 26.97 24.50 -62.79
CA ALA A 85 27.43 23.91 -64.09
C ALA A 85 28.38 22.68 -63.84
N PRO A 86 28.86 21.90 -64.85
CA PRO A 86 28.47 20.49 -65.05
C PRO A 86 29.62 19.44 -64.97
N GLN A 87 29.26 18.15 -64.92
CA GLN A 87 30.16 16.97 -65.02
C GLN A 87 30.91 16.87 -66.38
N PRO A 88 31.94 16.02 -66.49
CA PRO A 88 31.74 14.77 -67.26
C PRO A 88 32.58 13.54 -66.85
N GLY A 89 32.10 12.33 -67.18
CA GLY A 89 32.96 11.25 -67.73
C GLY A 89 33.05 9.88 -67.03
N SER A 90 32.10 8.98 -67.36
CA SER A 90 32.12 7.50 -67.62
C SER A 90 33.45 6.69 -67.73
N PRO A 91 33.46 5.32 -67.88
CA PRO A 91 32.42 4.29 -67.65
C PRO A 91 32.90 2.92 -67.03
N ALA A 92 31.90 2.04 -66.81
CA ALA A 92 31.83 0.57 -67.04
C ALA A 92 32.65 -0.45 -66.19
N GLY A 93 31.89 -1.38 -65.60
CA GLY A 93 32.33 -2.67 -65.07
C GLY A 93 31.10 -3.50 -64.66
N GLU A 94 30.71 -4.43 -65.54
CA GLU A 94 29.52 -5.29 -65.54
C GLU A 94 29.75 -6.55 -64.69
N SER A 95 28.76 -7.01 -63.91
CA SER A 95 28.56 -8.45 -63.63
C SER A 95 27.19 -8.74 -63.02
N ASP A 96 26.56 -9.76 -63.58
CA ASP A 96 25.23 -10.34 -63.37
C ASP A 96 24.81 -10.68 -61.93
N ALA A 97 23.50 -10.58 -61.66
CA ALA A 97 22.61 -11.74 -61.49
C ALA A 97 21.33 -11.34 -60.73
N GLN A 98 20.19 -11.34 -61.42
CA GLN A 98 18.86 -11.36 -60.81
C GLN A 98 18.54 -12.78 -60.32
N ALA A 99 18.12 -12.92 -59.07
CA ALA A 99 17.37 -14.08 -58.60
C ALA A 99 16.26 -13.62 -57.65
N GLN A 100 15.03 -13.86 -58.09
CA GLN A 100 13.81 -13.78 -57.29
C GLN A 100 13.89 -14.81 -56.16
N THR A 101 13.61 -14.41 -54.93
CA THR A 101 13.34 -15.35 -53.83
C THR A 101 12.01 -15.02 -53.18
N VAL A 102 11.13 -16.00 -53.31
CA VAL A 102 9.90 -16.24 -52.54
C VAL A 102 10.16 -15.96 -51.05
N PRO A 103 9.27 -15.24 -50.34
CA PRO A 103 9.44 -15.04 -48.90
C PRO A 103 9.34 -16.39 -48.16
N PRO A 104 10.25 -16.67 -47.22
CA PRO A 104 10.25 -17.90 -46.44
C PRO A 104 9.04 -17.91 -45.47
N GLN A 105 8.33 -19.05 -45.42
CA GLN A 105 7.35 -19.31 -44.37
C GLN A 105 8.01 -19.25 -42.98
N PRO A 106 7.33 -18.68 -41.97
CA PRO A 106 7.83 -18.63 -40.59
C PRO A 106 7.94 -20.04 -39.98
N PRO A 107 8.88 -20.26 -39.04
CA PRO A 107 9.01 -21.54 -38.35
C PRO A 107 7.79 -21.79 -37.45
N ALA A 108 7.25 -23.00 -37.52
CA ALA A 108 6.12 -23.43 -36.71
C ALA A 108 6.47 -23.42 -35.22
N ALA A 109 5.60 -22.82 -34.41
CA ALA A 109 5.62 -22.90 -32.95
C ALA A 109 5.53 -24.36 -32.47
N PRO A 110 6.14 -24.73 -31.33
CA PRO A 110 5.96 -26.05 -30.73
C PRO A 110 4.49 -26.28 -30.37
N GLN A 111 3.93 -27.40 -30.85
CA GLN A 111 2.52 -27.74 -30.66
C GLN A 111 2.21 -28.07 -29.19
N PRO A 112 1.10 -27.56 -28.63
CA PRO A 112 0.59 -28.02 -27.33
C PRO A 112 0.03 -29.44 -27.44
N PRO A 113 0.02 -30.23 -26.34
CA PRO A 113 -0.59 -31.56 -26.35
C PRO A 113 -2.10 -31.48 -26.59
N ALA A 114 -2.62 -32.42 -27.39
CA ALA A 114 -4.01 -32.41 -27.86
C ALA A 114 -5.03 -32.55 -26.71
N LEU A 115 -5.93 -31.57 -26.61
CA LEU A 115 -7.21 -31.72 -25.92
C LEU A 115 -8.21 -32.37 -26.91
N GLY A 116 -8.90 -33.43 -26.49
CA GLY A 116 -9.84 -34.19 -27.32
C GLY A 116 -11.07 -33.39 -27.80
N ASP A 117 -11.70 -33.91 -28.85
CA ASP A 117 -12.57 -33.26 -29.84
C ASP A 117 -13.76 -32.41 -29.32
N PRO A 118 -14.03 -31.25 -29.97
CA PRO A 118 -15.22 -30.42 -29.77
C PRO A 118 -16.23 -30.59 -30.92
N GLU A 119 -17.39 -31.18 -30.65
CA GLU A 119 -18.50 -31.22 -31.61
C GLU A 119 -19.76 -30.62 -30.98
N HIS A 120 -19.95 -29.31 -31.22
CA HIS A 120 -21.20 -28.57 -31.46
C HIS A 120 -21.15 -27.17 -30.84
N TYR A 121 -21.05 -26.15 -31.69
CA TYR A 121 -21.60 -24.84 -31.39
C TYR A 121 -22.23 -24.25 -32.64
N PRO A 122 -23.56 -24.10 -32.70
CA PRO A 122 -24.18 -23.11 -33.56
C PRO A 122 -24.46 -21.84 -32.76
N ALA A 123 -24.04 -20.71 -33.33
CA ALA A 123 -24.34 -19.37 -32.84
C ALA A 123 -25.83 -19.04 -33.03
N SER A 124 -26.51 -18.63 -31.95
CA SER A 124 -27.60 -17.65 -31.96
C SER A 124 -28.09 -17.34 -30.55
N GLY A 125 -28.34 -16.05 -30.29
CA GLY A 125 -29.32 -15.62 -29.31
C GLY A 125 -28.77 -14.99 -28.04
N VAL A 126 -28.97 -13.68 -27.93
CA VAL A 126 -28.90 -12.86 -26.72
C VAL A 126 -29.45 -13.60 -25.50
N THR A 127 -28.60 -13.85 -24.50
CA THR A 127 -29.01 -13.92 -23.09
C THR A 127 -27.87 -13.39 -22.21
N THR A 128 -28.25 -12.64 -21.19
CA THR A 128 -27.43 -12.15 -20.08
C THR A 128 -26.70 -13.30 -19.39
N ALA A 129 -25.37 -13.33 -19.42
CA ALA A 129 -24.56 -14.32 -18.71
C ALA A 129 -23.79 -13.67 -17.55
N THR A 130 -24.24 -14.02 -16.36
CA THR A 130 -23.69 -13.72 -15.03
C THR A 130 -22.18 -14.01 -14.97
N LYS A 131 -21.38 -13.00 -14.64
CA LYS A 131 -19.94 -13.13 -14.36
C LYS A 131 -19.77 -14.03 -13.13
N GLU A 132 -19.34 -15.28 -13.35
CA GLU A 132 -19.00 -16.21 -12.27
C GLU A 132 -17.85 -15.60 -11.45
N ARG A 133 -18.17 -15.09 -10.27
CA ARG A 133 -17.18 -14.72 -9.26
C ARG A 133 -16.55 -16.01 -8.75
N LYS A 134 -15.32 -16.31 -9.19
CA LYS A 134 -14.49 -17.38 -8.63
C LYS A 134 -14.44 -17.19 -7.11
N SER A 135 -15.03 -18.13 -6.37
CA SER A 135 -15.45 -17.92 -4.98
C SER A 135 -14.30 -17.56 -4.03
N PRO A 136 -14.47 -16.58 -3.10
CA PRO A 136 -13.47 -16.18 -2.12
C PRO A 136 -13.14 -17.25 -1.07
N ARG A 137 -13.88 -18.37 -1.07
CA ARG A 137 -13.75 -19.45 -0.08
C ARG A 137 -12.41 -20.19 -0.13
N ARG A 138 -11.77 -20.30 -1.30
CA ARG A 138 -10.46 -20.97 -1.42
C ARG A 138 -9.30 -20.09 -0.95
N LEU A 139 -9.38 -18.78 -1.16
CA LEU A 139 -8.39 -17.82 -0.66
C LEU A 139 -8.49 -17.66 0.87
N TRP A 140 -9.71 -17.68 1.39
CA TRP A 140 -9.99 -17.66 2.84
C TRP A 140 -9.47 -18.91 3.56
N LEU A 141 -9.57 -20.10 2.95
CA LEU A 141 -9.01 -21.34 3.49
C LEU A 141 -7.48 -21.35 3.51
N VAL A 142 -6.82 -20.78 2.49
CA VAL A 142 -5.36 -20.65 2.46
C VAL A 142 -4.87 -19.65 3.51
N PHE A 143 -5.59 -18.55 3.72
CA PHE A 143 -5.30 -17.60 4.79
C PHE A 143 -5.36 -18.25 6.18
N TRP A 144 -6.42 -19.01 6.50
CA TRP A 144 -6.52 -19.73 7.77
C TRP A 144 -5.50 -20.86 7.94
N LEU A 145 -5.08 -21.50 6.85
CA LEU A 145 -4.02 -22.52 6.88
C LEU A 145 -2.67 -21.91 7.29
N LEU A 146 -2.33 -20.72 6.77
CA LEU A 146 -1.09 -20.02 7.09
C LEU A 146 -1.08 -19.50 8.54
N VAL A 147 -2.21 -18.98 9.02
CA VAL A 147 -2.37 -18.55 10.41
C VAL A 147 -2.25 -19.73 11.38
N GLY A 148 -2.87 -20.88 11.06
CA GLY A 148 -2.74 -22.10 11.86
C GLY A 148 -1.31 -22.65 11.91
N LEU A 149 -0.59 -22.62 10.78
CA LEU A 149 0.81 -23.07 10.71
C LEU A 149 1.74 -22.19 11.56
N ALA A 150 1.54 -20.87 11.55
CA ALA A 150 2.30 -19.93 12.39
C ALA A 150 2.07 -20.15 13.89
N LEU A 151 0.83 -20.43 14.31
CA LEU A 151 0.48 -20.76 15.69
C LEU A 151 1.13 -22.07 16.16
N ILE A 152 1.21 -23.09 15.31
CA ILE A 152 1.87 -24.36 15.64
C ILE A 152 3.38 -24.15 15.86
N ILE A 153 4.02 -23.29 15.08
CA ILE A 153 5.44 -22.94 15.25
C ILE A 153 5.65 -22.22 16.58
N GLN A 154 4.80 -21.26 16.94
CA GLN A 154 4.88 -20.53 18.22
C GLN A 154 4.70 -21.47 19.42
N VAL A 155 3.70 -22.36 19.38
CA VAL A 155 3.47 -23.34 20.45
C VAL A 155 4.62 -24.35 20.55
N SER A 156 5.22 -24.73 19.41
CA SER A 156 6.38 -25.63 19.39
C SER A 156 7.60 -24.99 20.04
N VAL A 157 7.87 -23.71 19.78
CA VAL A 157 8.97 -22.97 20.43
C VAL A 157 8.75 -22.84 21.95
N LEU A 158 7.52 -22.62 22.38
CA LEU A 158 7.15 -22.53 23.80
C LEU A 158 7.31 -23.88 24.53
N LEU A 159 6.97 -24.99 23.88
CA LEU A 159 7.13 -26.35 24.42
C LEU A 159 8.59 -26.82 24.44
N LEU A 160 9.42 -26.38 23.48
CA LEU A 160 10.87 -26.62 23.46
C LEU A 160 11.64 -25.78 24.51
N GLY A 161 11.03 -24.71 25.04
CA GLY A 161 11.59 -23.90 26.12
C GLY A 161 11.43 -24.48 27.54
N LEU A 162 10.62 -25.52 27.73
CA LEU A 162 10.35 -26.12 29.06
C LEU A 162 11.22 -27.34 29.40
N ALA A 163 12.21 -27.69 28.57
CA ALA A 163 13.13 -28.79 28.83
C ALA A 163 14.52 -28.29 29.25
N ARG A 164 14.65 -27.79 30.48
CA ARG A 164 15.93 -27.88 31.23
C ARG A 164 15.70 -28.39 32.65
N PRO A 165 16.35 -29.50 33.06
CA PRO A 165 16.26 -30.04 34.41
C PRO A 165 17.10 -29.19 35.37
N GLY A 166 16.60 -29.00 36.59
CA GLY A 166 17.14 -28.08 37.58
C GLY A 166 18.38 -28.57 38.33
N THR A 167 18.74 -27.84 39.41
CA THR A 167 19.46 -28.35 40.60
C THR A 167 19.54 -27.25 41.67
N THR A 168 18.81 -27.52 42.76
CA THR A 168 19.06 -27.28 44.19
C THR A 168 19.07 -25.87 44.82
N ALA A 169 18.23 -25.81 45.85
CA ALA A 169 18.12 -24.83 46.92
C ALA A 169 19.38 -24.68 47.79
N ALA A 170 19.51 -23.51 48.42
CA ALA A 170 19.93 -23.40 49.81
C ALA A 170 19.34 -22.14 50.47
N SER A 171 18.90 -22.35 51.70
CA SER A 171 18.11 -21.58 52.64
C SER A 171 18.67 -20.26 53.18
N MET A 172 17.78 -19.55 53.92
CA MET A 172 18.01 -18.72 55.11
C MET A 172 18.49 -17.26 54.85
N GLU A 173 17.99 -16.19 55.49
CA GLU A 173 17.32 -15.99 56.78
C GLU A 173 16.31 -14.80 56.78
N VAL A 174 15.54 -14.76 57.87
CA VAL A 174 14.45 -13.86 58.29
C VAL A 174 14.94 -12.52 58.86
N ALA A 175 14.15 -11.45 58.65
CA ALA A 175 13.84 -10.39 59.63
C ALA A 175 12.76 -9.48 59.00
N GLU A 176 11.47 -9.65 59.27
CA GLU A 176 10.70 -9.11 60.41
C GLU A 176 10.89 -7.60 60.64
N SER A 177 9.88 -6.80 60.25
CA SER A 177 9.29 -5.77 61.12
C SER A 177 7.94 -5.31 60.59
N ALA A 178 6.98 -5.34 61.51
CA ALA A 178 5.56 -5.10 61.33
C ALA A 178 5.19 -3.61 61.35
N SER A 179 4.03 -3.28 60.76
CA SER A 179 3.02 -2.46 61.42
C SER A 179 1.68 -2.58 60.67
N ALA A 180 0.65 -3.00 61.41
CA ALA A 180 -0.76 -2.87 61.10
C ALA A 180 -1.18 -1.38 61.02
N ALA A 181 -2.36 -0.93 60.62
CA ALA A 181 -3.67 -1.56 60.43
C ALA A 181 -4.54 -0.64 59.53
N GLU A 182 -5.52 -1.25 58.85
CA GLU A 182 -6.93 -0.83 58.83
C GLU A 182 -7.32 0.59 58.38
N SER A 183 -7.99 0.68 57.22
CA SER A 183 -9.34 1.26 57.02
C SER A 183 -9.69 1.36 55.54
N ALA A 184 -10.91 0.97 55.18
CA ALA A 184 -11.61 1.34 53.95
C ALA A 184 -12.94 2.03 54.37
N PRO A 185 -13.72 2.67 53.48
CA PRO A 185 -13.39 3.28 52.19
C PRO A 185 -13.74 4.79 52.17
N ALA A 186 -13.16 5.57 51.26
CA ALA A 186 -13.65 6.91 50.94
C ALA A 186 -13.74 7.07 49.43
N VAL A 187 -14.94 7.42 48.98
CA VAL A 187 -15.27 7.84 47.62
C VAL A 187 -14.52 9.15 47.37
N GLU A 188 -13.53 9.13 46.48
CA GLU A 188 -13.03 10.34 45.83
C GLU A 188 -13.31 10.23 44.33
N GLU A 189 -14.18 11.10 43.85
CA GLU A 189 -14.18 11.53 42.46
C GLU A 189 -12.89 12.33 42.18
N GLY A 190 -12.11 11.90 41.20
CA GLY A 190 -11.14 12.73 40.50
C GLY A 190 -9.99 11.92 39.86
N PRO A 191 -9.33 12.43 38.78
CA PRO A 191 -9.70 13.52 37.88
C PRO A 191 -10.01 13.00 36.46
N VAL A 192 -10.86 13.74 35.75
CA VAL A 192 -10.96 13.68 34.28
C VAL A 192 -9.55 13.96 33.72
N PRO A 193 -8.96 13.11 32.86
CA PRO A 193 -7.71 13.43 32.21
C PRO A 193 -7.97 14.63 31.29
N THR A 194 -7.54 15.80 31.77
CA THR A 194 -7.43 17.00 30.95
C THR A 194 -6.52 16.66 29.79
N ALA A 195 -7.05 16.83 28.58
CA ALA A 195 -6.33 16.69 27.33
C ALA A 195 -4.97 17.40 27.40
N ALA A 196 -3.92 16.60 27.56
CA ALA A 196 -2.59 17.02 27.19
C ALA A 196 -2.54 16.99 25.66
N THR A 197 -3.05 18.03 25.02
CA THR A 197 -2.57 18.45 23.70
C THR A 197 -1.13 18.96 23.87
N ALA A 198 -0.23 18.08 24.31
CA ALA A 198 1.19 18.27 24.17
C ALA A 198 1.49 17.90 22.72
N GLY A 199 1.28 18.86 21.81
CA GLY A 199 1.67 18.69 20.42
C GLY A 199 3.14 18.26 20.40
N LEU A 200 3.41 17.13 19.73
CA LEU A 200 4.76 16.65 19.51
C LEU A 200 5.59 17.81 18.96
N THR A 201 6.50 18.35 19.78
CA THR A 201 7.38 19.43 19.34
C THR A 201 8.49 18.76 18.55
N PRO A 202 8.57 18.96 17.23
CA PRO A 202 9.57 18.28 16.44
C PRO A 202 10.97 18.75 16.88
N SER A 203 11.83 17.80 17.19
CA SER A 203 13.25 18.02 17.48
C SER A 203 14.07 17.71 16.23
N GLY A 204 15.27 18.29 16.13
CA GLY A 204 16.19 18.03 15.02
C GLY A 204 16.11 19.02 13.85
N ASP A 205 17.09 18.88 12.97
CA ASP A 205 17.22 19.69 11.76
C ASP A 205 16.28 19.16 10.67
N VAL A 206 15.88 20.03 9.74
CA VAL A 206 15.07 19.62 8.60
C VAL A 206 15.97 18.89 7.60
N ILE A 207 15.75 17.59 7.44
CA ILE A 207 16.52 16.74 6.53
C ILE A 207 15.80 16.51 5.19
N TYR A 208 14.48 16.72 5.16
CA TYR A 208 13.68 16.60 3.94
C TYR A 208 12.52 17.60 3.92
N VAL A 209 12.29 18.21 2.76
CA VAL A 209 11.07 18.96 2.44
C VAL A 209 10.68 18.60 1.01
N GLY A 210 9.44 18.13 0.82
CA GLY A 210 8.92 17.75 -0.49
C GLY A 210 7.46 18.13 -0.67
N SER A 211 7.09 18.52 -1.88
CA SER A 211 5.68 18.69 -2.25
C SER A 211 5.06 17.31 -2.51
N LEU A 212 3.86 17.09 -1.98
CA LEU A 212 3.10 15.86 -2.21
C LEU A 212 2.11 16.08 -3.37
N PRO A 213 2.05 15.18 -4.35
CA PRO A 213 1.06 15.29 -5.43
C PRO A 213 -0.36 15.10 -4.91
N VAL A 214 -1.33 15.84 -5.45
CA VAL A 214 -2.73 15.79 -5.01
C VAL A 214 -3.60 15.28 -6.14
N PRO A 215 -3.56 13.98 -6.45
CA PRO A 215 -4.32 13.41 -7.56
C PRO A 215 -5.84 13.38 -7.27
N GLY A 216 -6.24 13.47 -5.99
CA GLY A 216 -7.64 13.39 -5.56
C GLY A 216 -8.19 11.96 -5.52
N ASN A 217 -7.37 10.98 -5.90
CA ASN A 217 -7.65 9.55 -5.84
C ASN A 217 -6.39 8.76 -5.40
N GLY A 218 -6.52 7.46 -5.16
CA GLY A 218 -5.39 6.62 -4.78
C GLY A 218 -4.97 6.75 -3.30
N THR A 219 -3.83 6.16 -2.95
CA THR A 219 -3.39 6.00 -1.55
C THR A 219 -2.08 6.73 -1.28
N LEU A 220 -2.01 7.49 -0.20
CA LEU A 220 -0.74 7.93 0.38
C LEU A 220 -0.31 6.92 1.44
N TYR A 221 0.82 6.25 1.22
CA TYR A 221 1.51 5.40 2.17
C TYR A 221 2.60 6.20 2.89
N VAL A 222 2.66 6.09 4.21
CA VAL A 222 3.69 6.68 5.05
C VAL A 222 4.29 5.56 5.88
N ASN A 223 5.46 5.09 5.48
CA ASN A 223 6.13 3.95 6.10
C ASN A 223 7.36 4.44 6.86
N MET A 224 7.44 4.12 8.14
CA MET A 224 8.55 4.50 9.00
C MET A 224 9.05 3.32 9.83
N ILE A 225 10.34 3.26 10.10
CA ILE A 225 10.87 2.29 11.07
C ILE A 225 10.58 2.78 12.50
N CYS A 226 11.00 4.00 12.81
CA CYS A 226 10.86 4.63 14.12
C CYS A 226 10.62 6.14 13.97
N GLY A 227 10.04 6.76 15.00
CA GLY A 227 9.76 8.20 15.03
C GLY A 227 8.28 8.50 14.93
N ASN A 228 7.91 9.76 14.77
CA ASN A 228 6.53 10.21 14.92
C ASN A 228 5.98 10.80 13.62
N VAL A 229 4.67 10.71 13.42
CA VAL A 229 3.97 11.30 12.27
C VAL A 229 2.89 12.25 12.75
N SER A 230 2.85 13.47 12.21
CA SER A 230 1.75 14.41 12.45
C SER A 230 1.13 14.91 11.15
N PHE A 231 -0.20 14.82 11.06
CA PHE A 231 -0.98 15.37 9.95
C PHE A 231 -1.59 16.73 10.28
N ARG A 232 -1.58 17.61 9.28
CA ARG A 232 -2.22 18.93 9.35
C ARG A 232 -3.04 19.17 8.09
N ILE A 233 -4.14 19.92 8.23
CA ILE A 233 -4.88 20.41 7.06
C ILE A 233 -4.19 21.65 6.53
N GLY A 234 -3.97 21.71 5.22
CA GLY A 234 -3.51 22.92 4.55
C GLY A 234 -3.76 22.89 3.05
N PRO A 235 -3.73 24.06 2.37
CA PRO A 235 -3.97 24.14 0.93
C PRO A 235 -2.83 23.55 0.09
N GLU A 236 -1.61 23.53 0.65
CA GLU A 236 -0.41 23.02 -0.01
C GLU A 236 -0.05 21.65 0.55
N ALA A 237 -0.15 20.62 -0.29
CA ALA A 237 0.24 19.28 0.11
C ALA A 237 1.76 19.16 0.15
N LYS A 238 2.31 18.82 1.31
CA LYS A 238 3.76 18.71 1.52
C LYS A 238 4.11 17.79 2.69
N ALA A 239 5.32 17.25 2.64
CA ALA A 239 5.94 16.51 3.73
C ALA A 239 7.24 17.21 4.15
N GLU A 240 7.46 17.29 5.46
CA GLU A 240 8.68 17.77 6.09
C GLU A 240 9.16 16.70 7.07
N VAL A 241 10.42 16.30 6.98
CA VAL A 241 11.04 15.37 7.93
C VAL A 241 12.13 16.09 8.70
N ARG A 242 12.03 16.02 10.03
CA ARG A 242 13.04 16.49 10.97
C ARG A 242 13.65 15.32 11.70
N SER A 243 14.97 15.30 11.77
CA SER A 243 15.73 14.26 12.47
C SER A 243 17.02 14.85 13.03
N VAL A 244 17.56 14.23 14.08
CA VAL A 244 18.92 14.51 14.55
C VAL A 244 19.94 13.66 13.79
N ASP A 245 19.52 12.53 13.22
CA ASP A 245 20.34 11.66 12.40
C ASP A 245 20.22 12.04 10.91
N VAL A 246 21.29 12.63 10.36
CA VAL A 246 21.37 13.02 8.94
C VAL A 246 21.65 11.85 8.00
N SER A 247 21.83 10.63 8.52
CA SER A 247 22.01 9.42 7.71
C SER A 247 20.68 8.79 7.26
N ASP A 248 19.56 9.27 7.79
CA ASP A 248 18.21 8.80 7.46
C ASP A 248 17.88 9.03 5.97
N ALA A 249 17.53 7.96 5.25
CA ALA A 249 17.09 8.04 3.87
C ALA A 249 15.57 8.27 3.81
N VAL A 250 15.19 9.45 3.33
CA VAL A 250 13.80 9.78 3.01
C VAL A 250 13.57 9.62 1.50
N GLN A 251 12.58 8.82 1.12
CA GLN A 251 12.22 8.60 -0.28
C GLN A 251 10.74 8.83 -0.51
N LEU A 252 10.41 9.58 -1.56
CA LEU A 252 9.05 9.72 -2.05
C LEU A 252 8.97 9.07 -3.44
N LYS A 253 8.12 8.05 -3.59
CA LYS A 253 7.93 7.32 -4.85
C LYS A 253 6.46 7.22 -5.21
N GLN A 254 6.16 7.20 -6.51
CA GLN A 254 4.82 6.94 -6.99
C GLN A 254 4.57 5.42 -7.02
N THR A 255 3.40 4.97 -6.58
CA THR A 255 2.95 3.58 -6.69
C THR A 255 2.12 3.39 -7.96
N VAL A 256 1.86 2.13 -8.31
CA VAL A 256 0.84 1.80 -9.32
C VAL A 256 -0.53 2.34 -8.82
N GLY A 257 -1.36 2.87 -9.72
CA GLY A 257 -2.74 3.28 -9.39
C GLY A 257 -2.90 4.63 -8.67
N TYR A 258 -2.08 5.63 -9.01
CA TYR A 258 -2.14 7.01 -8.48
C TYR A 258 -1.79 7.18 -7.00
N GLY A 259 -1.25 6.14 -6.35
CA GLY A 259 -0.74 6.25 -4.99
C GLY A 259 0.70 6.78 -4.91
N TRP A 260 1.10 7.15 -3.70
CA TRP A 260 2.43 7.66 -3.37
C TRP A 260 2.90 7.01 -2.07
N VAL A 261 4.18 6.68 -1.98
CA VAL A 261 4.81 6.16 -0.77
C VAL A 261 5.91 7.10 -0.32
N LEU A 262 5.78 7.59 0.90
CA LEU A 262 6.84 8.26 1.65
C LEU A 262 7.45 7.22 2.60
N THR A 263 8.72 6.89 2.37
CA THR A 263 9.48 5.99 3.23
C THR A 263 10.53 6.79 3.99
N CYS A 264 10.61 6.56 5.31
CA CYS A 264 11.68 7.07 6.17
C CYS A 264 12.25 5.90 6.97
N ASP A 265 13.48 5.51 6.68
CA ASP A 265 14.18 4.39 7.33
C ASP A 265 14.92 4.81 8.62
N SER A 266 14.50 5.93 9.22
CA SER A 266 15.08 6.41 10.46
C SER A 266 14.85 5.45 11.61
N THR A 267 15.93 5.22 12.38
CA THR A 267 15.86 4.48 13.65
C THR A 267 15.85 5.41 14.86
N ASP A 268 15.95 6.72 14.64
CA ASP A 268 15.90 7.73 15.71
C ASP A 268 14.44 7.94 16.17
N PRO A 269 14.11 7.67 17.45
CA PRO A 269 12.77 7.93 17.98
C PRO A 269 12.41 9.44 18.00
N SER A 270 13.40 10.32 17.86
CA SER A 270 13.18 11.77 17.79
C SER A 270 12.76 12.26 16.40
N THR A 271 12.90 11.42 15.36
CA THR A 271 12.46 11.73 14.01
C THR A 271 10.98 12.09 13.98
N HIS A 272 10.65 13.16 13.26
CA HIS A 272 9.29 13.66 13.16
C HIS A 272 8.96 13.99 11.70
N VAL A 273 7.93 13.32 11.17
CA VAL A 273 7.39 13.54 9.84
C VAL A 273 6.11 14.36 9.97
N THR A 274 6.15 15.59 9.48
CA THR A 274 4.97 16.45 9.36
C THR A 274 4.42 16.40 7.95
N ILE A 275 3.15 16.01 7.81
CA ILE A 275 2.45 15.95 6.52
C ILE A 275 1.29 16.94 6.54
N VAL A 276 1.29 17.84 5.56
CA VAL A 276 0.18 18.77 5.33
C VAL A 276 -0.60 18.29 4.12
N LEU A 277 -1.92 18.15 4.23
CA LEU A 277 -2.79 17.72 3.14
C LEU A 277 -4.07 18.57 3.06
N PRO A 278 -4.57 18.88 1.84
CA PRO A 278 -5.92 19.40 1.68
C PRO A 278 -6.96 18.28 1.89
N ALA A 279 -8.23 18.66 2.07
CA ALA A 279 -9.32 17.70 2.12
C ALA A 279 -9.43 16.93 0.79
N ASN A 280 -9.72 15.63 0.86
CA ASN A 280 -9.83 14.73 -0.28
C ASN A 280 -8.59 14.71 -1.19
N ALA A 281 -7.39 14.95 -0.61
CA ALA A 281 -6.13 14.89 -1.37
C ALA A 281 -5.87 13.51 -1.99
N TYR A 282 -6.30 12.47 -1.28
CA TYR A 282 -6.22 11.07 -1.61
C TYR A 282 -7.55 10.38 -1.25
N ASP A 283 -7.82 9.21 -1.84
CA ASP A 283 -8.93 8.36 -1.39
C ASP A 283 -8.59 7.71 -0.05
N ARG A 284 -7.32 7.31 0.12
CA ARG A 284 -6.85 6.60 1.31
C ARG A 284 -5.52 7.17 1.81
N VAL A 285 -5.37 7.24 3.13
CA VAL A 285 -4.09 7.50 3.79
C VAL A 285 -3.79 6.29 4.68
N GLU A 286 -2.61 5.70 4.51
CA GLU A 286 -2.11 4.56 5.27
C GLU A 286 -0.78 4.93 5.91
N VAL A 287 -0.71 4.84 7.23
CA VAL A 287 0.48 5.13 8.03
C VAL A 287 0.87 3.85 8.75
N ASP A 288 2.10 3.42 8.59
CA ASP A 288 2.66 2.25 9.25
C ASP A 288 4.01 2.60 9.87
N ILE A 289 4.10 2.45 11.19
CA ILE A 289 5.34 2.60 11.95
C ILE A 289 5.76 1.23 12.47
N GLU A 290 6.84 0.68 11.91
CA GLU A 290 7.24 -0.71 12.11
C GLU A 290 7.68 -1.04 13.54
N GLN A 291 8.24 -0.09 14.31
CA GLN A 291 8.78 -0.36 15.65
C GLN A 291 8.16 0.50 16.74
N SER A 292 8.36 1.82 16.69
CA SER A 292 7.84 2.71 17.72
C SER A 292 7.69 4.13 17.23
N GLY A 293 6.59 4.76 17.62
CA GLY A 293 6.22 6.07 17.15
C GLY A 293 4.81 6.47 17.52
N ALA A 294 4.62 7.76 17.84
CA ALA A 294 3.29 8.34 17.97
C ALA A 294 2.76 8.82 16.61
N ILE A 295 1.45 8.66 16.40
CA ILE A 295 0.75 9.11 15.20
C ILE A 295 -0.31 10.13 15.60
N GLU A 296 -0.17 11.37 15.15
CA GLU A 296 -1.18 12.42 15.26
C GLU A 296 -1.90 12.58 13.91
N LEU A 297 -3.11 12.03 13.79
CA LEU A 297 -3.93 12.15 12.59
C LEU A 297 -4.53 13.54 12.39
N GLY A 298 -4.47 14.41 13.42
CA GLY A 298 -5.01 15.76 13.37
C GLY A 298 -6.49 15.76 13.02
N ASN A 299 -6.86 16.57 12.02
CA ASN A 299 -8.25 16.75 11.57
C ASN A 299 -8.48 16.25 10.13
N LEU A 300 -7.82 15.16 9.74
CA LEU A 300 -7.85 14.68 8.36
C LEU A 300 -9.27 14.52 7.79
N GLN A 301 -9.41 14.86 6.51
CA GLN A 301 -10.64 14.70 5.73
C GLN A 301 -10.35 13.85 4.49
N ILE A 302 -10.38 12.53 4.67
CA ILE A 302 -9.99 11.51 3.70
C ILE A 302 -11.01 10.38 3.77
N LYS A 303 -11.33 9.72 2.64
CA LYS A 303 -12.39 8.70 2.62
C LYS A 303 -12.03 7.49 3.47
N GLU A 304 -10.77 7.06 3.43
CA GLU A 304 -10.27 5.92 4.20
C GLU A 304 -8.97 6.29 4.92
N ILE A 305 -8.91 6.01 6.22
CA ILE A 305 -7.71 6.28 7.04
C ILE A 305 -7.31 4.99 7.74
N CYS A 306 -6.06 4.58 7.56
CA CYS A 306 -5.44 3.46 8.25
C CYS A 306 -4.18 3.95 8.97
N ALA A 307 -4.05 3.67 10.26
CA ALA A 307 -2.88 4.04 11.05
C ALA A 307 -2.46 2.87 11.96
N ALA A 308 -1.22 2.43 11.82
CA ALA A 308 -0.66 1.33 12.58
C ALA A 308 0.71 1.71 13.16
N THR A 309 0.95 1.33 14.42
CA THR A 309 2.27 1.39 15.07
C THR A 309 2.45 0.17 15.95
N GLN A 310 3.67 -0.37 16.07
CA GLN A 310 3.92 -1.43 17.07
C GLN A 310 3.87 -0.86 18.49
N SER A 311 4.48 0.29 18.74
CA SER A 311 4.44 0.93 20.04
C SER A 311 4.29 2.44 19.92
N GLY A 312 3.31 3.00 20.62
CA GLY A 312 3.08 4.44 20.65
C GLY A 312 1.60 4.80 20.63
N MET A 313 1.35 6.05 20.98
CA MET A 313 0.00 6.61 21.01
C MET A 313 -0.46 6.97 19.59
N ILE A 314 -1.72 6.66 19.28
CA ILE A 314 -2.38 7.19 18.10
C ILE A 314 -3.48 8.13 18.56
N GLN A 315 -3.43 9.39 18.10
CA GLN A 315 -4.43 10.39 18.45
C GLN A 315 -4.97 11.16 17.26
N SER A 316 -6.19 11.68 17.40
CA SER A 316 -6.80 12.58 16.43
C SER A 316 -7.62 13.67 17.11
N GLY A 317 -7.76 14.80 16.43
CA GLY A 317 -8.86 15.73 16.68
C GLY A 317 -10.14 15.22 15.99
N VAL A 318 -10.76 16.07 15.18
CA VAL A 318 -11.98 15.77 14.44
C VAL A 318 -11.66 15.17 13.08
N LEU A 319 -11.86 13.86 12.94
CA LEU A 319 -11.70 13.15 11.67
C LEU A 319 -12.99 13.18 10.86
N ARG A 320 -12.85 13.39 9.55
CA ARG A 320 -13.94 13.24 8.57
C ARG A 320 -13.59 12.11 7.61
N THR A 321 -14.22 10.95 7.80
CA THR A 321 -13.90 9.74 7.05
C THR A 321 -15.09 8.80 6.90
N ARG A 322 -15.08 7.98 5.84
CA ARG A 322 -16.02 6.89 5.61
C ARG A 322 -15.58 5.62 6.32
N ALA A 323 -14.27 5.32 6.31
CA ALA A 323 -13.71 4.15 6.98
C ALA A 323 -12.44 4.51 7.77
N LEU A 324 -12.33 3.97 8.98
CA LEU A 324 -11.20 4.18 9.87
C LEU A 324 -10.69 2.85 10.43
N GLY A 325 -9.39 2.60 10.28
CA GLY A 325 -8.69 1.52 10.95
C GLY A 325 -7.50 2.06 11.74
N VAL A 326 -7.46 1.82 13.04
CA VAL A 326 -6.37 2.28 13.92
C VAL A 326 -5.90 1.12 14.79
N GLN A 327 -4.60 0.87 14.78
CA GLN A 327 -3.99 -0.22 15.54
C GLN A 327 -2.69 0.23 16.21
N THR A 328 -2.55 -0.10 17.49
CA THR A 328 -1.30 -0.01 18.24
C THR A 328 -1.13 -1.28 19.06
N GLN A 329 0.04 -1.92 19.05
CA GLN A 329 0.23 -3.13 19.86
C GLN A 329 0.45 -2.77 21.34
N ASP A 330 1.29 -1.77 21.60
CA ASP A 330 1.57 -1.21 22.92
C ASP A 330 1.41 0.32 22.89
N GLY A 331 0.27 0.82 23.35
CA GLY A 331 -0.03 2.24 23.33
C GLY A 331 -1.53 2.53 23.38
N ASN A 332 -1.86 3.82 23.50
CA ASN A 332 -3.23 4.28 23.63
C ASN A 332 -3.77 4.81 22.30
N ILE A 333 -5.06 4.61 22.08
CA ILE A 333 -5.80 5.26 20.99
C ILE A 333 -6.72 6.32 21.59
N TRP A 334 -6.57 7.57 21.15
CA TRP A 334 -7.45 8.68 21.51
C TRP A 334 -8.00 9.37 20.27
N LEU A 335 -9.28 9.19 19.97
CA LEU A 335 -9.95 9.90 18.88
C LEU A 335 -10.97 10.90 19.45
N GLU A 336 -10.74 12.20 19.27
CA GLU A 336 -11.63 13.24 19.79
C GLU A 336 -13.03 13.14 19.18
N GLU A 337 -13.15 13.04 17.85
CA GLU A 337 -14.41 12.80 17.15
C GLU A 337 -14.16 12.13 15.79
N VAL A 338 -14.95 11.10 15.47
CA VAL A 338 -15.00 10.48 14.13
C VAL A 338 -16.37 10.73 13.51
N ALA A 339 -16.38 11.40 12.37
CA ALA A 339 -17.59 11.79 11.67
C ALA A 339 -17.50 11.55 10.15
N GLY A 340 -18.65 11.59 9.48
CA GLY A 340 -18.73 11.44 8.03
C GLY A 340 -18.18 12.65 7.28
N LEU A 341 -17.79 12.41 6.02
CA LEU A 341 -17.49 13.46 5.05
C LEU A 341 -18.79 14.08 4.54
N THR A 342 -18.70 15.26 3.92
CA THR A 342 -19.86 15.82 3.22
C THR A 342 -20.35 14.86 2.14
N GLY A 343 -21.57 14.34 2.30
CA GLY A 343 -22.19 13.37 1.39
C GLY A 343 -21.83 11.90 1.65
N TYR A 344 -21.02 11.58 2.65
CA TYR A 344 -20.71 10.20 3.04
C TYR A 344 -20.74 10.01 4.55
N ASP A 345 -21.53 9.06 5.00
CA ASP A 345 -21.55 8.61 6.39
C ASP A 345 -20.31 7.77 6.71
N THR A 346 -19.83 7.81 7.96
CA THR A 346 -18.87 6.84 8.49
C THR A 346 -19.51 5.46 8.56
N GLU A 347 -19.01 4.51 7.79
CA GLU A 347 -19.56 3.15 7.66
C GLU A 347 -18.81 2.14 8.51
N SER A 348 -17.50 2.30 8.69
CA SER A 348 -16.67 1.31 9.39
C SER A 348 -15.61 1.97 10.26
N VAL A 349 -15.49 1.52 11.50
CA VAL A 349 -14.46 1.93 12.44
C VAL A 349 -13.89 0.70 13.14
N THR A 350 -12.56 0.52 13.09
CA THR A 350 -11.83 -0.56 13.75
C THR A 350 -10.72 0.05 14.59
N LEU A 351 -10.74 -0.19 15.90
CA LEU A 351 -9.78 0.34 16.86
C LEU A 351 -9.17 -0.82 17.65
N GLN A 352 -7.83 -0.94 17.70
CA GLN A 352 -7.17 -2.05 18.36
C GLN A 352 -5.96 -1.59 19.17
N ALA A 353 -6.01 -1.76 20.49
CA ALA A 353 -4.93 -1.48 21.43
C ALA A 353 -4.77 -2.64 22.45
N PRO A 354 -4.22 -3.80 22.05
CA PRO A 354 -4.19 -5.00 22.91
C PRO A 354 -3.44 -4.82 24.23
N LEU A 355 -2.45 -3.93 24.30
CA LEU A 355 -1.72 -3.54 25.50
C LEU A 355 -1.89 -2.05 25.81
N GLY A 356 -3.11 -1.53 25.68
CA GLY A 356 -3.41 -0.15 26.06
C GLY A 356 -4.90 0.14 26.14
N THR A 357 -5.24 1.42 26.12
CA THR A 357 -6.62 1.92 26.20
C THR A 357 -7.11 2.46 24.86
N VAL A 358 -8.40 2.30 24.61
CA VAL A 358 -9.10 2.93 23.48
C VAL A 358 -10.09 3.95 24.02
N THR A 359 -9.99 5.20 23.59
CA THR A 359 -10.98 6.25 23.83
C THR A 359 -11.38 6.86 22.50
N ALA A 360 -12.67 6.85 22.17
CA ALA A 360 -13.15 7.44 20.92
C ALA A 360 -14.56 8.02 21.05
N THR A 361 -14.80 9.16 20.41
CA THR A 361 -16.15 9.70 20.20
C THR A 361 -16.60 9.49 18.77
N LEU A 362 -17.80 8.96 18.58
CA LEU A 362 -18.43 8.77 17.27
C LEU A 362 -19.58 9.75 17.12
N ALA A 363 -19.59 10.52 16.04
CA ALA A 363 -20.61 11.56 15.84
C ALA A 363 -22.03 10.99 15.66
N ALA A 364 -22.16 9.77 15.13
CA ALA A 364 -23.46 9.14 14.93
C ALA A 364 -23.99 8.49 16.23
N PRO A 365 -25.32 8.55 16.49
CA PRO A 365 -25.92 7.94 17.67
C PRO A 365 -25.67 6.43 17.78
N ARG A 366 -25.59 5.93 19.01
CA ARG A 366 -25.32 4.51 19.34
C ARG A 366 -26.20 3.52 18.59
N ALA A 367 -27.47 3.86 18.37
CA ALA A 367 -28.45 3.01 17.68
C ALA A 367 -28.14 2.75 16.20
N GLN A 368 -27.25 3.55 15.58
CA GLN A 368 -26.84 3.37 14.18
C GLN A 368 -25.65 2.40 14.01
N TRP A 369 -25.05 1.94 15.10
CA TRP A 369 -23.82 1.13 15.07
C TRP A 369 -24.05 -0.31 15.49
N HIS A 370 -23.57 -1.24 14.67
CA HIS A 370 -23.24 -2.59 15.15
C HIS A 370 -21.88 -2.54 15.85
N THR A 371 -21.88 -2.61 17.18
CA THR A 371 -20.66 -2.45 18.00
C THR A 371 -20.22 -3.78 18.59
N THR A 372 -18.95 -4.13 18.39
CA THR A 372 -18.27 -5.24 19.06
C THR A 372 -17.11 -4.71 19.89
N VAL A 373 -17.07 -5.02 21.18
CA VAL A 373 -15.99 -4.60 22.08
C VAL A 373 -15.28 -5.82 22.70
N GLN A 374 -13.95 -5.82 22.68
CA GLN A 374 -13.14 -6.89 23.26
C GLN A 374 -12.10 -6.33 24.26
N GLN A 375 -12.12 -6.80 25.50
CA GLN A 375 -11.18 -6.41 26.55
C GLN A 375 -10.35 -7.62 27.04
N ALA A 376 -9.07 -7.40 27.40
CA ALA A 376 -8.15 -8.49 27.76
C ALA A 376 -8.52 -9.19 29.09
N HIS A 377 -9.19 -8.50 30.01
CA HIS A 377 -9.71 -9.09 31.25
C HIS A 377 -11.12 -9.67 31.10
N GLY A 378 -11.28 -10.57 30.12
CA GLY A 378 -12.24 -11.67 30.19
C GLY A 378 -13.68 -11.40 29.73
N GLU A 379 -14.08 -10.16 29.48
CA GLU A 379 -15.43 -9.87 29.00
C GLU A 379 -15.40 -9.36 27.56
N THR A 380 -15.72 -10.27 26.63
CA THR A 380 -16.11 -9.87 25.27
C THR A 380 -17.60 -9.57 25.31
N TRP A 381 -17.94 -8.30 25.24
CA TRP A 381 -19.33 -7.88 25.16
C TRP A 381 -19.65 -7.66 23.67
N THR A 382 -20.30 -8.65 23.08
CA THR A 382 -21.01 -8.46 21.80
C THR A 382 -22.39 -7.94 22.13
N GLU A 383 -22.59 -6.63 22.02
CA GLU A 383 -23.89 -6.03 22.30
C GLU A 383 -24.76 -6.13 21.04
N GLU A 384 -25.45 -7.26 20.90
CA GLU A 384 -26.38 -7.52 19.81
C GLU A 384 -27.78 -7.00 20.17
N GLU A 385 -28.10 -5.77 19.78
CA GLU A 385 -29.48 -5.41 19.48
C GLU A 385 -29.56 -4.20 18.52
N ALA A 386 -29.88 -4.48 17.25
CA ALA A 386 -30.58 -3.52 16.40
C ALA A 386 -31.60 -4.29 15.57
N ARG A 387 -32.88 -3.95 15.75
CA ARG A 387 -33.92 -4.24 14.77
C ARG A 387 -33.59 -3.43 13.51
N GLU A 388 -33.57 -4.13 12.38
CA GLU A 388 -33.10 -3.66 11.07
C GLU A 388 -31.56 -3.49 11.01
N THR A 389 -30.94 -4.18 10.06
CA THR A 389 -29.48 -4.22 9.83
C THR A 389 -28.88 -2.82 9.90
N PRO A 390 -28.04 -2.50 10.90
CA PRO A 390 -27.43 -1.18 11.01
C PRO A 390 -26.47 -0.95 9.83
N ALA A 391 -26.46 0.28 9.31
CA ALA A 391 -25.62 0.67 8.18
C ALA A 391 -24.12 0.81 8.54
N ARG A 392 -23.77 0.82 9.84
CA ARG A 392 -22.41 1.10 10.33
C ARG A 392 -21.87 -0.01 11.23
N THR A 393 -20.58 -0.31 11.14
CA THR A 393 -19.88 -1.30 11.96
C THR A 393 -18.76 -0.68 12.78
N LEU A 394 -18.69 -1.01 14.07
CA LEU A 394 -17.64 -0.61 14.99
C LEU A 394 -17.04 -1.85 15.66
N TYR A 395 -15.73 -2.00 15.57
CA TYR A 395 -14.96 -2.93 16.37
C TYR A 395 -13.94 -2.16 17.21
N ALA A 396 -13.92 -2.38 18.51
CA ALA A 396 -12.93 -1.78 19.41
C ALA A 396 -12.34 -2.82 20.35
N SER A 397 -11.02 -2.90 20.45
CA SER A 397 -10.34 -3.73 21.43
C SER A 397 -9.30 -2.97 22.23
N GLY A 398 -9.28 -3.17 23.54
CA GLY A 398 -8.40 -2.49 24.47
C GLY A 398 -7.96 -3.43 25.59
N GLY A 399 -6.65 -3.56 25.81
CA GLY A 399 -6.09 -4.40 26.87
C GLY A 399 -6.44 -3.90 28.26
N GLU A 400 -6.39 -2.59 28.44
CA GLU A 400 -6.58 -1.90 29.72
C GLU A 400 -7.96 -1.24 29.84
N GLY A 401 -8.63 -0.98 28.71
CA GLY A 401 -9.99 -0.45 28.70
C GLY A 401 -10.44 0.07 27.33
N VAL A 402 -11.76 0.17 27.15
CA VAL A 402 -12.40 0.75 25.96
C VAL A 402 -13.50 1.71 26.42
N ASN A 403 -13.37 2.99 26.08
CA ASN A 403 -14.31 4.06 26.39
C ASN A 403 -14.84 4.67 25.09
N LEU A 404 -16.12 4.43 24.79
CA LEU A 404 -16.77 4.91 23.56
C LEU A 404 -17.89 5.89 23.92
N THR A 405 -17.84 7.08 23.31
CA THR A 405 -18.91 8.08 23.38
C THR A 405 -19.60 8.18 22.03
N TYR A 406 -20.91 8.40 22.02
CA TYR A 406 -21.72 8.51 20.80
C TYR A 406 -22.46 9.85 20.81
N GLY A 407 -22.66 10.44 19.63
CA GLY A 407 -23.42 11.68 19.48
C GLY A 407 -24.87 11.53 19.95
N GLU A 408 -25.44 12.62 20.46
CA GLU A 408 -26.87 12.69 20.79
C GLU A 408 -27.70 12.68 19.50
N GLY A 409 -28.76 11.86 19.48
CA GLY A 409 -29.62 11.65 18.31
C GLY A 409 -30.82 12.57 18.23
#